data_AF-A0A0S9QAG9-F1
#
_entry.id   AF-A0A0S9QAG9-F1
#
_cell.length_a   1.000
_cell.length_b   1.000
_cell.length_c   1.000
_cell.angle_alpha   90.00
_cell.angle_beta   90.00
_cell.angle_gamma   90.00
#
_symmetry.space_group_name_H-M   'P 1'
#
loop_
_entity.id
_entity.type
_entity.pdbx_description
1 polymer ?
#
loop_
_entity_poly.entity_id
_entity_poly.type
_entity_poly.pdbx_seq_one_letter_code
_entity_poly.pdbx_strand_id
1 'polypeptide(L)'
;MIGQTSTGDLVFLPEAYAVAAARELDGWRAASTWGQARDLANRAQCLAPPFAVQDLEAAQDDDAPFDVTELGVVADGDWPPMPGGLSLELVQGDWPGRGTFEVGAVVDTVFNGPVLQIAPDQEEALCGALAAAGCAVRRDDDLVRSAGEV
;
A
#
# COMPACT_ATOMS: atom_id res chain seq x y z
N MET A 1 -12.41 4.09 -0.86
CA MET A 1 -12.15 4.51 0.54
C MET A 1 -11.15 5.63 0.52
N ILE A 2 -11.26 6.59 1.43
CA ILE A 2 -10.25 7.62 1.68
C ILE A 2 -9.68 7.44 3.09
N GLY A 3 -8.45 7.88 3.31
CA GLY A 3 -7.90 7.99 4.65
C GLY A 3 -6.60 8.77 4.65
N GLN A 4 -6.08 9.05 5.83
CA GLN A 4 -4.86 9.82 6.03
C GLN A 4 -3.68 8.93 6.43
N THR A 5 -2.56 9.07 5.73
CA THR A 5 -1.30 8.38 6.06
C THR A 5 -0.66 8.95 7.34
N SER A 6 0.36 8.29 7.89
CA SER A 6 1.16 8.83 9.00
C SER A 6 1.86 10.16 8.70
N THR A 7 2.17 10.44 7.43
CA THR A 7 2.73 11.74 6.97
C THR A 7 1.69 12.85 6.90
N GLY A 8 0.41 12.52 7.06
CA GLY A 8 -0.69 13.48 7.05
C GLY A 8 -1.31 13.72 5.68
N ASP A 9 -0.90 12.99 4.65
CA ASP A 9 -1.47 13.12 3.30
C ASP A 9 -2.75 12.28 3.17
N LEU A 10 -3.74 12.79 2.45
CA LEU A 10 -4.91 12.02 2.05
C LEU A 10 -4.57 11.08 0.90
N VAL A 11 -5.07 9.87 1.00
CA VAL A 11 -4.97 8.84 -0.04
C VAL A 11 -6.30 8.17 -0.24
N PHE A 12 -6.46 7.47 -1.35
CA PHE A 12 -7.65 6.70 -1.60
C PHE A 12 -7.34 5.38 -2.29
N LEU A 13 -8.00 4.34 -1.82
CA LEU A 13 -7.81 2.96 -2.28
C LEU A 13 -9.17 2.28 -2.46
N PRO A 14 -9.27 1.28 -3.36
CA PRO A 14 -10.38 0.35 -3.34
C PRO A 14 -10.46 -0.31 -1.96
N GLU A 15 -11.64 -0.34 -1.36
CA GLU A 15 -11.82 -0.90 -0.02
C GLU A 15 -11.39 -2.36 0.07
N ALA A 16 -11.71 -3.16 -0.94
CA ALA A 16 -11.28 -4.55 -1.02
C ALA A 16 -9.75 -4.71 -1.00
N TYR A 17 -9.03 -3.79 -1.67
CA TYR A 17 -7.57 -3.78 -1.66
C TYR A 17 -7.05 -3.41 -0.29
N ALA A 18 -7.53 -2.31 0.31
CA ALA A 18 -7.06 -1.87 1.63
C ALA A 18 -7.27 -2.94 2.72
N VAL A 19 -8.42 -3.63 2.70
CA VAL A 19 -8.71 -4.75 3.62
C VAL A 19 -7.77 -5.93 3.38
N ALA A 20 -7.52 -6.31 2.12
CA ALA A 20 -6.63 -7.41 1.79
C ALA A 20 -5.18 -7.09 2.19
N ALA A 21 -4.70 -5.90 1.85
CA ALA A 21 -3.35 -5.44 2.15
C ALA A 21 -3.10 -5.37 3.65
N ALA A 22 -4.02 -4.77 4.43
CA ALA A 22 -3.89 -4.72 5.88
C ALA A 22 -3.80 -6.13 6.50
N ARG A 23 -4.63 -7.08 6.03
CA ARG A 23 -4.57 -8.47 6.49
C ARG A 23 -3.26 -9.16 6.13
N GLU A 24 -2.73 -8.93 4.93
CA GLU A 24 -1.44 -9.50 4.54
C GLU A 24 -0.30 -8.91 5.38
N LEU A 25 -0.28 -7.60 5.59
CA LEU A 25 0.72 -6.91 6.42
C LEU A 25 0.70 -7.38 7.87
N ASP A 26 -0.48 -7.58 8.46
CA ASP A 26 -0.60 -8.18 9.79
C ASP A 26 -0.01 -9.61 9.83
N GLY A 27 -0.19 -10.37 8.76
CA GLY A 27 0.44 -11.69 8.59
C GLY A 27 1.96 -11.60 8.58
N TRP A 28 2.51 -10.66 7.81
CA TRP A 28 3.95 -10.43 7.70
C TRP A 28 4.57 -9.97 9.03
N ARG A 29 3.92 -9.07 9.76
CA ARG A 29 4.34 -8.64 11.11
C ARG A 29 4.31 -9.76 12.13
N ALA A 30 3.36 -10.69 12.00
CA ALA A 30 3.20 -11.80 12.93
C ALA A 30 4.10 -13.00 12.62
N ALA A 31 4.69 -13.05 11.42
CA ALA A 31 5.63 -14.09 11.06
C ALA A 31 6.91 -13.96 11.90
N SER A 32 7.33 -15.07 12.49
CA SER A 32 8.52 -15.16 13.35
C SER A 32 9.55 -16.16 12.83
N THR A 33 9.21 -16.87 11.74
CA THR A 33 10.05 -17.90 11.14
C THR A 33 10.03 -17.80 9.61
N TRP A 34 11.10 -18.23 8.96
CA TRP A 34 11.19 -18.23 7.49
C TRP A 34 10.19 -19.20 6.83
N GLY A 35 9.79 -20.27 7.51
CA GLY A 35 8.70 -21.14 7.06
C GLY A 35 7.36 -20.42 6.98
N GLN A 36 7.02 -19.62 8.00
CA GLN A 36 5.81 -18.77 7.99
C GLN A 36 5.87 -17.69 6.91
N ALA A 37 7.01 -17.02 6.76
CA ALA A 37 7.25 -16.03 5.72
C ALA A 37 7.08 -16.61 4.31
N ARG A 38 7.56 -17.85 4.08
CA ARG A 38 7.38 -18.54 2.78
C ARG A 38 5.94 -18.96 2.52
N ASP A 39 5.22 -19.45 3.53
CA ASP A 39 3.78 -19.73 3.39
C ASP A 39 3.00 -18.47 3.02
N LEU A 40 3.29 -17.35 3.70
CA LEU A 40 2.75 -16.02 3.37
C LEU A 40 3.07 -15.61 1.93
N ALA A 41 4.32 -15.76 1.50
CA ALA A 41 4.73 -15.41 0.14
C ALA A 41 3.97 -16.21 -0.93
N ASN A 42 3.77 -17.51 -0.70
CA ASN A 42 3.09 -18.41 -1.64
C ASN A 42 1.58 -18.17 -1.75
N ARG A 43 0.97 -17.59 -0.70
CA ARG A 43 -0.47 -17.32 -0.65
C ARG A 43 -0.81 -15.84 -0.84
N ALA A 44 0.18 -14.97 -1.01
CA ALA A 44 -0.03 -13.54 -1.19
C ALA A 44 -0.91 -13.27 -2.42
N GLN A 45 -1.89 -12.39 -2.26
CA GLN A 45 -2.90 -12.09 -3.29
C GLN A 45 -2.84 -10.63 -3.72
N CYS A 46 -2.47 -9.73 -2.82
CA CYS A 46 -2.47 -8.29 -3.09
C CYS A 46 -1.08 -7.63 -2.98
N LEU A 47 -0.23 -8.06 -2.06
CA LEU A 47 1.13 -7.54 -1.93
C LEU A 47 2.13 -8.54 -2.52
N ALA A 48 3.02 -8.05 -3.37
CA ALA A 48 4.20 -8.84 -3.72
C ALA A 48 5.01 -9.11 -2.44
N PRO A 49 5.56 -10.32 -2.24
CA PRO A 49 6.41 -10.58 -1.09
C PRO A 49 7.61 -9.62 -1.05
N PRO A 50 8.11 -9.22 0.14
CA PRO A 50 9.25 -8.31 0.30
C PRO A 50 10.62 -8.96 -0.05
N PHE A 51 10.60 -10.05 -0.81
CA PHE A 51 11.77 -10.78 -1.29
C PHE A 51 11.39 -11.63 -2.50
N ALA A 52 12.38 -12.00 -3.31
CA ALA A 52 12.18 -12.97 -4.37
C ALA A 52 12.11 -14.39 -3.77
N VAL A 53 10.94 -15.03 -3.86
CA VAL A 53 10.72 -16.41 -3.37
C VAL A 53 11.70 -17.39 -4.02
N GLN A 54 12.06 -17.13 -5.28
CA GLN A 54 12.97 -17.93 -6.11
C GLN A 54 14.41 -17.92 -5.57
N ASP A 55 14.81 -16.83 -4.92
CA ASP A 55 16.16 -16.67 -4.37
C ASP A 55 16.31 -17.34 -3.00
N LEU A 56 15.20 -17.81 -2.40
CA LEU A 56 15.16 -18.42 -1.07
C LEU A 56 15.09 -19.95 -1.09
N GLU A 57 14.93 -20.59 -2.26
CA GLU A 57 14.76 -22.05 -2.38
C GLU A 57 15.96 -22.88 -1.89
N ALA A 58 17.10 -22.26 -1.56
CA ALA A 58 18.31 -22.95 -1.11
C ALA A 58 18.89 -22.50 0.24
N ALA A 59 18.42 -21.40 0.85
CA ALA A 59 19.28 -20.65 1.78
C ALA A 59 18.91 -20.72 3.28
N GLN A 60 17.64 -20.95 3.66
CA GLN A 60 17.21 -20.81 5.06
C GLN A 60 16.30 -21.93 5.55
N ASP A 61 16.61 -22.42 6.75
CA ASP A 61 15.81 -23.36 7.54
C ASP A 61 14.40 -22.77 7.82
N ASP A 62 13.34 -23.58 7.78
CA ASP A 62 11.96 -23.13 8.04
C ASP A 62 11.82 -22.60 9.47
N ASP A 63 12.57 -23.17 10.42
CA ASP A 63 12.54 -22.79 11.83
C ASP A 63 13.47 -21.60 12.15
N ALA A 64 14.24 -21.10 11.16
CA ALA A 64 15.11 -19.96 11.37
C ALA A 64 14.29 -18.70 11.72
N PRO A 65 14.76 -17.86 12.67
CA PRO A 65 14.08 -16.61 13.02
C PRO A 65 13.89 -15.71 11.81
N PHE A 66 12.73 -15.06 11.74
CA PHE A 66 12.37 -14.09 10.73
C PHE A 66 11.79 -12.85 11.39
N ASP A 67 12.22 -11.69 10.91
CA ASP A 67 11.63 -10.40 11.19
C ASP A 67 11.53 -9.65 9.85
N VAL A 68 10.30 -9.28 9.47
CA VAL A 68 10.03 -8.59 8.20
C VAL A 68 10.73 -7.23 8.15
N THR A 69 10.96 -6.58 9.29
CA THR A 69 11.59 -5.26 9.38
C THR A 69 13.09 -5.30 9.12
N GLU A 70 13.72 -6.48 9.21
CA GLU A 70 15.14 -6.66 8.91
C GLU A 70 15.42 -6.82 7.41
N LEU A 71 14.38 -6.96 6.58
CA LEU A 71 14.53 -7.05 5.13
C LEU A 71 14.88 -5.67 4.55
N GLY A 72 15.89 -5.62 3.68
CA GLY A 72 16.39 -4.36 3.11
C GLY A 72 15.31 -3.48 2.50
N VAL A 73 14.42 -4.05 1.67
CA VAL A 73 13.32 -3.31 1.05
C VAL A 73 12.31 -2.74 2.05
N VAL A 74 12.16 -3.35 3.22
CA VAL A 74 11.27 -2.88 4.28
C VAL A 74 11.98 -1.80 5.11
N ALA A 75 13.25 -2.04 5.47
CA ALA A 75 14.09 -1.09 6.18
C ALA A 75 14.31 0.21 5.41
N ASP A 76 14.37 0.13 4.07
CA ASP A 76 14.50 1.27 3.17
C ASP A 76 13.16 1.99 2.91
N GLY A 77 12.03 1.41 3.35
CA GLY A 77 10.69 1.97 3.18
C GLY A 77 10.09 1.77 1.79
N ASP A 78 10.64 0.83 1.01
CA ASP A 78 10.18 0.49 -0.34
C ASP A 78 9.05 -0.57 -0.34
N TRP A 79 8.81 -1.20 0.81
CA TRP A 79 7.73 -2.15 0.99
C TRP A 79 7.00 -1.96 2.34
N PRO A 80 5.66 -1.97 2.36
CA PRO A 80 4.74 -2.13 1.23
C PRO A 80 4.72 -0.88 0.31
N PRO A 81 4.13 -0.97 -0.89
CA PRO A 81 3.98 0.18 -1.76
C PRO A 81 3.29 1.35 -1.06
N MET A 82 3.80 2.57 -1.26
CA MET A 82 3.23 3.77 -0.65
C MET A 82 1.77 3.97 -1.11
N PRO A 83 0.81 4.19 -0.20
CA PRO A 83 -0.60 4.42 -0.56
C PRO A 83 -0.82 5.59 -1.54
N GLY A 84 0.03 6.61 -1.50
CA GLY A 84 0.01 7.72 -2.47
C GLY A 84 0.45 7.31 -3.88
N GLY A 85 1.38 6.36 -4.00
CA GLY A 85 1.77 5.75 -5.28
C GLY A 85 0.63 4.92 -5.86
N LEU A 86 -0.03 4.11 -5.03
CA LEU A 86 -1.21 3.33 -5.42
C LEU A 86 -2.39 4.24 -5.85
N SER A 87 -2.63 5.34 -5.12
CA SER A 87 -3.63 6.34 -5.49
C SER A 87 -3.32 6.96 -6.87
N LEU A 88 -2.03 7.19 -7.16
CA LEU A 88 -1.57 7.70 -8.45
C LEU A 88 -1.80 6.70 -9.58
N GLU A 89 -1.45 5.42 -9.37
CA GLU A 89 -1.68 4.36 -10.36
C GLU A 89 -3.16 4.24 -10.72
N LEU A 90 -4.05 4.34 -9.73
CA LEU A 90 -5.50 4.30 -9.96
C LEU A 90 -5.95 5.42 -10.88
N VAL A 91 -5.54 6.67 -10.65
CA VAL A 91 -5.96 7.82 -11.48
C VAL A 91 -5.33 7.81 -12.88
N GLN A 92 -4.12 7.28 -13.02
CA GLN A 92 -3.42 7.20 -14.29
C GLN A 92 -3.89 6.02 -15.17
N GLY A 93 -4.33 4.94 -14.52
CA GLY A 93 -4.89 3.75 -15.14
C GLY A 93 -6.33 3.93 -15.63
N ASP A 94 -7.16 2.90 -15.45
CA ASP A 94 -8.53 2.83 -15.98
C ASP A 94 -9.57 3.59 -15.12
N TRP A 95 -9.17 4.72 -14.52
CA TRP A 95 -10.09 5.57 -13.76
C TRP A 95 -11.18 6.15 -14.67
N PRO A 96 -12.48 6.07 -14.30
CA PRO A 96 -13.57 6.64 -15.11
C PRO A 96 -13.45 8.15 -15.38
N GLY A 97 -12.76 8.88 -14.51
CA GLY A 97 -12.46 10.32 -14.65
C GLY A 97 -11.04 10.61 -15.17
N ARG A 98 -10.43 9.69 -15.93
CA ARG A 98 -9.07 9.83 -16.43
C ARG A 98 -8.92 11.15 -17.22
N GLY A 99 -7.92 11.96 -16.84
CA GLY A 99 -7.64 13.26 -17.47
C GLY A 99 -8.40 14.45 -16.87
N THR A 100 -9.32 14.25 -15.92
CA THR A 100 -10.03 15.33 -15.22
C THR A 100 -9.84 15.29 -13.70
N PHE A 101 -8.97 14.41 -13.19
CA PHE A 101 -8.65 14.36 -11.76
C PHE A 101 -7.66 15.48 -11.43
N GLU A 102 -8.16 16.56 -10.82
CA GLU A 102 -7.38 17.78 -10.52
C GLU A 102 -7.05 17.93 -9.01
N VAL A 103 -7.20 16.86 -8.23
CA VAL A 103 -6.99 16.88 -6.77
C VAL A 103 -5.57 16.44 -6.44
N GLY A 104 -4.92 17.17 -5.51
CA GLY A 104 -3.54 16.90 -5.12
C GLY A 104 -2.49 17.32 -6.15
N ALA A 105 -1.26 16.86 -5.94
CA ALA A 105 -0.12 17.06 -6.81
C ALA A 105 0.69 15.77 -6.94
N VAL A 106 1.24 15.53 -8.12
CA VAL A 106 2.21 14.45 -8.31
C VAL A 106 3.58 14.95 -7.85
N VAL A 107 4.19 14.24 -6.90
CA VAL A 107 5.48 14.59 -6.31
C VAL A 107 6.44 13.43 -6.50
N ASP A 108 7.65 13.72 -6.98
CA ASP A 108 8.71 12.73 -7.10
C ASP A 108 9.28 12.40 -5.72
N THR A 109 9.34 11.12 -5.39
CA THR A 109 10.08 10.64 -4.23
C THR A 109 11.48 10.18 -4.66
N VAL A 110 12.43 10.19 -3.72
CA VAL A 110 13.84 9.87 -4.01
C VAL A 110 14.03 8.41 -4.41
N PHE A 111 13.25 7.49 -3.83
CA PHE A 111 13.44 6.04 -3.98
C PHE A 111 12.19 5.29 -4.48
N ASN A 112 10.99 5.83 -4.26
CA ASN A 112 9.71 5.14 -4.47
C ASN A 112 8.95 5.61 -5.72
N GLY A 113 9.60 6.41 -6.58
CA GLY A 113 8.96 6.99 -7.76
C GLY A 113 7.95 8.10 -7.42
N PRO A 114 7.13 8.52 -8.39
CA PRO A 114 6.14 9.56 -8.16
C PRO A 114 4.96 9.07 -7.31
N VAL A 115 4.47 9.92 -6.42
CA VAL A 115 3.28 9.67 -5.60
C VAL A 115 2.28 10.80 -5.76
N LEU A 116 0.99 10.48 -5.58
CA LEU A 116 -0.06 11.49 -5.50
C LEU A 116 -0.14 12.01 -4.05
N GLN A 117 0.22 13.27 -3.86
CA GLN A 117 0.11 13.96 -2.58
C GLN A 117 -1.15 14.82 -2.54
N ILE A 118 -2.07 14.52 -1.62
CA ILE A 118 -3.32 15.27 -1.45
C ILE A 118 -3.34 15.85 -0.04
N ALA A 119 -3.45 17.17 0.08
CA ALA A 119 -3.46 17.82 1.38
C ALA A 119 -4.82 17.60 2.10
N PRO A 120 -4.84 17.55 3.45
CA PRO A 120 -6.08 17.35 4.22
C PRO A 120 -7.20 18.35 3.92
N ASP A 121 -6.85 19.59 3.58
CA ASP A 121 -7.81 20.64 3.22
C ASP A 121 -8.47 20.42 1.85
N GLN A 122 -8.00 19.45 1.07
CA GLN A 122 -8.60 19.04 -0.20
C GLN A 122 -9.57 17.86 -0.08
N GLU A 123 -9.93 17.43 1.14
CA GLU A 123 -10.82 16.27 1.35
C GLU A 123 -12.16 16.39 0.62
N GLU A 124 -12.79 17.57 0.68
CA GLU A 124 -14.07 17.80 0.01
C GLU A 124 -13.94 17.68 -1.52
N ALA A 125 -12.87 18.26 -2.08
CA ALA A 125 -12.56 18.16 -3.50
C ALA A 125 -12.28 16.71 -3.93
N LEU A 126 -11.53 15.96 -3.11
CA LEU A 126 -11.28 14.53 -3.31
C LEU A 126 -12.59 13.74 -3.34
N CYS A 127 -13.45 13.93 -2.33
CA CYS A 127 -14.74 13.26 -2.25
C CYS A 127 -15.62 13.59 -3.46
N GLY A 128 -15.64 14.85 -3.89
CA GLY A 128 -16.35 15.30 -5.08
C GLY A 128 -15.85 14.63 -6.36
N ALA A 129 -14.53 14.54 -6.55
CA ALA A 129 -13.93 13.89 -7.70
C ALA A 129 -14.22 12.38 -7.76
N LEU A 130 -14.13 11.69 -6.62
CA LEU A 130 -14.45 10.26 -6.50
C LEU A 130 -15.95 10.02 -6.75
N ALA A 131 -16.83 10.85 -6.20
CA ALA A 131 -18.27 10.74 -6.41
C ALA A 131 -18.68 11.01 -7.88
N ALA A 132 -18.05 12.00 -8.53
CA ALA A 132 -18.26 12.30 -9.96
C ALA A 132 -17.84 11.13 -10.87
N ALA A 133 -16.86 10.33 -10.44
CA ALA A 133 -16.46 9.10 -11.11
C ALA A 133 -17.36 7.89 -10.76
N GLY A 134 -18.43 8.09 -9.97
CA GLY A 134 -19.37 7.04 -9.57
C GLY A 134 -18.90 6.18 -8.40
N CYS A 135 -17.88 6.60 -7.65
CA CYS A 135 -17.39 5.85 -6.50
C CYS A 135 -18.12 6.22 -5.22
N ALA A 136 -18.47 5.21 -4.42
CA ALA A 136 -18.88 5.41 -3.04
C ALA A 136 -17.63 5.68 -2.17
N VAL A 137 -17.68 6.75 -1.39
CA VAL A 137 -16.56 7.18 -0.55
C VAL A 137 -16.89 6.93 0.92
N ARG A 138 -15.95 6.31 1.62
CA ARG A 138 -15.95 6.10 3.08
C ARG A 138 -14.57 6.45 3.60
N ARG A 139 -14.51 7.17 4.73
CA ARG A 139 -13.25 7.47 5.42
C ARG A 139 -12.89 6.35 6.40
N ASP A 140 -11.62 5.95 6.40
CA ASP A 140 -11.05 4.97 7.32
C ASP A 140 -9.54 5.15 7.44
N ASP A 141 -9.11 6.01 8.36
CA ASP A 141 -7.68 6.34 8.50
C ASP A 141 -6.88 5.17 9.08
N ASP A 142 -7.49 4.40 9.99
CA ASP A 142 -6.82 3.27 10.63
C ASP A 142 -6.57 2.13 9.64
N LEU A 143 -7.54 1.85 8.77
CA LEU A 143 -7.37 0.85 7.72
C LEU A 143 -6.35 1.30 6.67
N VAL A 144 -6.33 2.57 6.28
CA VAL A 144 -5.32 3.09 5.34
C VAL A 144 -3.91 2.95 5.91
N ARG A 145 -3.69 3.31 7.18
CA ARG A 145 -2.38 3.10 7.82
C ARG A 145 -2.01 1.62 7.90
N SER A 146 -2.96 0.78 8.29
CA SER A 146 -2.74 -0.67 8.39
C SER A 146 -2.42 -1.32 7.04
N ALA A 147 -2.89 -0.75 5.93
CA ALA A 147 -2.71 -1.25 4.57
C ALA A 147 -1.42 -0.76 3.87
N GLY A 148 -0.69 0.19 4.45
CA GLY A 148 0.42 0.88 3.77
C GLY A 148 1.67 1.08 4.63
N GLU A 149 1.69 0.53 5.83
CA GLU A 149 2.79 0.67 6.78
C GLU A 149 3.10 -0.72 7.36
N VAL A 150 4.36 -0.98 7.69
CA VAL A 150 4.83 -2.21 8.38
C VAL A 150 5.42 -1.85 9.71
#